data_AF-A0A9X3X2Q1-F1
#
_entry.id   AF-A0A9X3X2Q1-F1
#
_cell.length_a   1.000
_cell.length_b   1.000
_cell.length_c   1.000
_cell.angle_alpha   90.00
_cell.angle_beta   90.00
_cell.angle_gamma   90.00
#
_symmetry.space_group_name_H-M   'P 1'
#
loop_
_entity.id
_entity.type
_entity.pdbx_description
1 polymer ?
#
loop_
_entity_poly.entity_id
_entity_poly.type
_entity_poly.pdbx_seq_one_letter_code
_entity_poly.pdbx_strand_id
1 'polypeptide(L)'
;MKTSDKPKSNTQEKPKTADKPKAAAKPASAKDAREALIASARDKQAAQPDPLQMLEPKKLAVRIGIPLAIVWIIALFISGWISKVVALVVTIAVAGLVVWVVRYAKRSRAVANLVRGADTPEARKEAIEKLESEFGKDDPAAVFARAQLELQEDPKKALATLESIKLDRVMPPVADEARAQRAMIHLVLGETEAAKGLVDKIDLSRHKDAKSRATIAAIVGEAWARGGQAKKAVELLDTLDPNDATFADIKPQLLRSRAFAYAWTNDTKRMKQILRQLSAINPQYLASFITKKKIPGGVSPKGVHPLLEKEAFEMISKSGMIPRKMEYRRS
;
A
#
# COMPACT_ATOMS: atom_id res chain seq x y z
N MET A 1 -83.36 -11.11 -12.18
CA MET A 1 -83.49 -11.89 -10.92
C MET A 1 -82.71 -11.17 -9.84
N LYS A 2 -83.35 -11.00 -8.68
CA LYS A 2 -82.86 -10.36 -7.45
C LYS A 2 -81.88 -11.29 -6.71
N THR A 3 -80.86 -10.71 -6.08
CA THR A 3 -80.34 -10.94 -4.70
C THR A 3 -79.14 -9.98 -4.55
N SER A 4 -79.19 -8.87 -3.78
CA SER A 4 -79.17 -8.73 -2.32
C SER A 4 -78.14 -9.61 -1.61
N ASP A 5 -77.03 -9.02 -1.14
CA ASP A 5 -76.55 -9.23 0.23
C ASP A 5 -75.64 -8.11 0.76
N LYS A 6 -75.79 -7.85 2.05
CA LYS A 6 -75.34 -6.69 2.86
C LYS A 6 -73.87 -6.79 3.32
N PRO A 7 -73.30 -5.70 3.89
CA PRO A 7 -71.87 -5.53 4.13
C PRO A 7 -71.41 -6.05 5.51
N LYS A 8 -70.14 -6.46 5.60
CA LYS A 8 -69.44 -6.66 6.88
C LYS A 8 -68.63 -5.41 7.23
N SER A 9 -68.92 -4.85 8.39
CA SER A 9 -68.14 -3.83 9.09
C SER A 9 -66.73 -4.36 9.38
N ASN A 10 -65.70 -3.58 9.06
CA ASN A 10 -64.37 -3.80 9.61
C ASN A 10 -63.95 -2.60 10.46
N THR A 11 -63.49 -2.94 11.65
CA THR A 11 -63.21 -2.12 12.81
C THR A 11 -62.06 -1.14 12.55
N GLN A 12 -62.26 0.14 12.92
CA GLN A 12 -61.20 1.14 13.02
C GLN A 12 -60.26 0.79 14.19
N GLU A 13 -59.06 0.32 13.89
CA GLU A 13 -57.93 0.34 14.84
C GLU A 13 -57.31 1.74 14.91
N LYS A 14 -57.13 2.23 16.15
CA LYS A 14 -56.42 3.46 16.50
C LYS A 14 -54.99 3.47 15.97
N PRO A 15 -54.48 4.61 15.45
CA PRO A 15 -53.05 4.76 15.19
C PRO A 15 -52.28 4.85 16.52
N LYS A 16 -51.35 3.91 16.73
CA LYS A 16 -50.32 3.99 17.77
C LYS A 16 -49.41 5.19 17.48
N THR A 17 -49.20 5.96 18.54
CA THR A 17 -48.22 7.04 18.70
C THR A 17 -46.86 6.70 18.09
N ALA A 18 -46.39 7.61 17.24
CA ALA A 18 -45.06 7.59 16.64
C ALA A 18 -43.96 7.68 17.70
N ASP A 19 -43.10 6.67 17.73
CA ASP A 19 -41.84 6.70 18.47
C ASP A 19 -40.93 7.79 17.90
N LYS A 20 -40.40 8.62 18.82
CA LYS A 20 -39.42 9.67 18.54
C LYS A 20 -38.18 9.08 17.85
N PRO A 21 -37.58 9.77 16.86
CA PRO A 21 -36.31 9.35 16.30
C PRO A 21 -35.21 9.42 17.37
N LYS A 22 -34.59 8.26 17.59
CA LYS A 22 -33.42 8.04 18.44
C LYS A 22 -32.32 9.02 18.03
N ALA A 23 -31.83 9.79 19.00
CA ALA A 23 -30.80 10.81 18.82
C ALA A 23 -29.60 10.27 18.02
N ALA A 24 -29.22 11.01 16.98
CA ALA A 24 -28.05 10.73 16.16
C ALA A 24 -26.80 10.65 17.05
N ALA A 25 -26.06 9.55 16.92
CA ALA A 25 -24.75 9.40 17.54
C ALA A 25 -23.86 10.59 17.14
N LYS A 26 -23.19 11.19 18.13
CA LYS A 26 -22.23 12.27 17.90
C LYS A 26 -21.16 11.80 16.90
N PRO A 27 -20.74 12.64 15.93
CA PRO A 27 -19.65 12.30 15.04
C PRO A 27 -18.38 12.07 15.85
N ALA A 28 -17.75 10.90 15.66
CA ALA A 28 -16.47 10.56 16.26
C ALA A 28 -15.46 11.68 15.96
N SER A 29 -14.65 12.04 16.95
CA SER A 29 -13.69 13.14 16.79
C SER A 29 -12.66 12.79 15.72
N ALA A 30 -12.07 13.79 15.05
CA ALA A 30 -11.01 13.56 14.05
C ALA A 30 -9.81 12.74 14.61
N LYS A 31 -9.63 12.76 15.94
CA LYS A 31 -8.64 11.93 16.64
C LYS A 31 -9.04 10.45 16.61
N ASP A 32 -10.30 10.14 16.91
CA ASP A 32 -10.82 8.77 16.91
C ASP A 32 -10.79 8.16 15.50
N ALA A 33 -11.09 8.97 14.48
CA ALA A 33 -11.00 8.55 13.07
C ALA A 33 -9.56 8.26 12.64
N ARG A 34 -8.58 9.04 13.14
CA ARG A 34 -7.15 8.81 12.89
C ARG A 34 -6.67 7.55 13.61
N GLU A 35 -7.07 7.34 14.86
CA GLU A 35 -6.74 6.14 15.63
C GLU A 35 -7.34 4.88 15.01
N ALA A 36 -8.59 4.93 14.52
CA ALA A 36 -9.22 3.82 13.81
C ALA A 36 -8.55 3.50 12.46
N LEU A 37 -8.09 4.52 11.73
CA LEU A 37 -7.28 4.32 10.52
C LEU A 37 -5.94 3.65 10.82
N ILE A 38 -5.27 4.08 11.89
CA ILE A 38 -4.01 3.46 12.32
C ILE A 38 -4.28 2.01 12.77
N ALA A 39 -5.34 1.75 13.55
CA ALA A 39 -5.73 0.42 13.99
C ALA A 39 -6.08 -0.52 12.81
N SER A 40 -6.87 -0.06 11.84
CA SER A 40 -7.18 -0.87 10.65
C SER A 40 -5.95 -1.10 9.75
N ALA A 41 -5.01 -0.14 9.68
CA ALA A 41 -3.72 -0.36 9.03
C ALA A 41 -2.87 -1.40 9.78
N ARG A 42 -2.91 -1.41 11.12
CA ARG A 42 -2.26 -2.43 11.97
C ARG A 42 -2.83 -3.82 11.71
N ASP A 43 -4.14 -3.98 11.67
CA ASP A 43 -4.78 -5.28 11.41
C ASP A 43 -4.43 -5.83 10.02
N LYS A 44 -4.32 -4.93 9.03
CA LYS A 44 -3.91 -5.30 7.66
C LYS A 44 -2.43 -5.64 7.55
N GLN A 45 -1.55 -4.94 8.27
CA GLN A 45 -0.13 -5.31 8.36
C GLN A 45 0.06 -6.63 9.13
N ALA A 46 -0.75 -6.85 10.17
CA ALA A 46 -0.76 -8.08 10.95
C ALA A 46 -1.16 -9.32 10.15
N ALA A 47 -1.98 -9.14 9.12
CA ALA A 47 -2.49 -10.18 8.24
C ALA A 47 -1.59 -10.47 7.02
N GLN A 48 -0.43 -9.82 6.88
CA GLN A 48 0.48 -10.16 5.79
C GLN A 48 0.96 -11.62 5.94
N PRO A 49 0.82 -12.45 4.88
CA PRO A 49 1.18 -13.85 4.95
C PRO A 49 2.67 -13.97 5.27
N ASP A 50 2.94 -14.82 6.23
CA ASP A 50 4.27 -15.07 6.72
C ASP A 50 5.17 -15.60 5.57
N PRO A 51 6.37 -15.04 5.34
CA PRO A 51 7.22 -15.43 4.21
C PRO A 51 7.62 -16.92 4.22
N LEU A 52 7.60 -17.64 5.36
CA LEU A 52 7.77 -19.12 5.32
C LEU A 52 6.49 -19.88 4.99
N GLN A 53 5.30 -19.28 5.07
CA GLN A 53 4.09 -19.92 4.55
C GLN A 53 4.21 -20.10 3.04
N MET A 54 4.91 -19.20 2.33
CA MET A 54 5.22 -19.37 0.91
C MET A 54 6.14 -20.55 0.63
N LEU A 55 6.92 -20.99 1.63
CA LEU A 55 7.85 -22.13 1.49
C LEU A 55 7.17 -23.48 1.71
N GLU A 56 5.85 -23.54 1.97
CA GLU A 56 5.03 -24.75 2.20
C GLU A 56 5.87 -26.04 2.23
N PRO A 57 6.45 -26.43 3.38
CA PRO A 57 7.60 -27.34 3.44
C PRO A 57 7.33 -28.67 2.75
N LYS A 58 6.08 -29.11 2.73
CA LYS A 58 5.62 -30.29 1.97
C LYS A 58 5.74 -30.10 0.45
N LYS A 59 5.24 -28.98 -0.10
CA LYS A 59 5.34 -28.69 -1.55
C LYS A 59 6.79 -28.46 -1.96
N LEU A 60 7.58 -27.78 -1.14
CA LEU A 60 9.00 -27.57 -1.40
C LEU A 60 9.77 -28.90 -1.39
N ALA A 61 9.54 -29.74 -0.37
CA ALA A 61 10.14 -31.07 -0.29
C ALA A 61 9.77 -31.94 -1.50
N VAL A 62 8.53 -31.89 -1.98
CA VAL A 62 8.11 -32.61 -3.19
C VAL A 62 8.79 -32.04 -4.45
N ARG A 63 8.78 -30.71 -4.62
CA ARG A 63 9.34 -30.03 -5.81
C ARG A 63 10.86 -30.19 -5.95
N ILE A 64 11.58 -30.28 -4.83
CA ILE A 64 13.03 -30.47 -4.81
C ILE A 64 13.39 -31.96 -4.72
N GLY A 65 12.68 -32.71 -3.88
CA GLY A 65 12.98 -34.10 -3.57
C GLY A 65 12.76 -35.04 -4.75
N ILE A 66 11.70 -34.86 -5.55
CA ILE A 66 11.46 -35.72 -6.72
C ILE A 66 12.58 -35.57 -7.77
N PRO A 67 12.93 -34.36 -8.27
CA PRO A 67 14.06 -34.21 -9.19
C PRO A 67 15.37 -34.74 -8.62
N LEU A 68 15.64 -34.50 -7.34
CA LEU A 68 16.87 -34.97 -6.70
C LEU A 68 16.91 -36.51 -6.61
N ALA A 69 15.79 -37.15 -6.28
CA ALA A 69 15.67 -38.60 -6.31
C ALA A 69 15.90 -39.17 -7.71
N ILE A 70 15.36 -38.52 -8.76
CA ILE A 70 15.61 -38.90 -10.16
C ILE A 70 17.11 -38.82 -10.50
N VAL A 71 17.78 -37.74 -10.10
CA VAL A 71 19.24 -37.58 -10.29
C VAL A 71 20.00 -38.73 -9.63
N TRP A 72 19.64 -39.11 -8.40
CA TRP A 72 20.26 -40.24 -7.72
C TRP A 72 19.96 -41.59 -8.37
N ILE A 73 18.72 -41.82 -8.82
CA ILE A 73 18.35 -43.04 -9.55
C ILE A 73 19.21 -43.17 -10.81
N ILE A 74 19.30 -42.13 -11.63
CA ILE A 74 20.15 -42.12 -12.84
C ILE A 74 21.62 -42.38 -12.48
N ALA A 75 22.12 -41.74 -11.42
CA ALA A 75 23.51 -41.91 -10.99
C ALA A 75 23.83 -43.35 -10.52
N LEU A 76 22.85 -44.07 -9.97
CA LEU A 76 23.00 -45.46 -9.54
C LEU A 76 22.98 -46.45 -10.71
N PHE A 77 22.25 -46.15 -11.80
CA PHE A 77 22.19 -47.01 -13.00
C PHE A 77 23.40 -46.86 -13.93
N ILE A 78 24.10 -45.72 -13.89
CA ILE A 78 25.33 -45.51 -14.67
C ILE A 78 26.51 -46.12 -13.91
N SER A 79 27.23 -47.05 -14.55
CA SER A 79 28.42 -47.66 -13.94
C SER A 79 29.56 -46.65 -13.84
N GLY A 80 30.35 -46.73 -12.76
CA GLY A 80 31.42 -45.79 -12.45
C GLY A 80 31.12 -44.90 -11.24
N TRP A 81 32.15 -44.24 -10.73
CA TRP A 81 32.07 -43.41 -9.51
C TRP A 81 31.74 -41.94 -9.79
N ILE A 82 31.98 -41.46 -11.02
CA ILE A 82 31.83 -40.06 -11.42
C ILE A 82 30.37 -39.60 -11.30
N SER A 83 29.41 -40.40 -11.77
CA SER A 83 27.97 -40.10 -11.69
C SER A 83 27.50 -39.87 -10.25
N LYS A 84 28.00 -40.69 -9.31
CA LYS A 84 27.69 -40.60 -7.88
C LYS A 84 28.28 -39.33 -7.26
N VAL A 85 29.49 -38.95 -7.66
CA VAL A 85 30.11 -37.68 -7.21
C VAL A 85 29.33 -36.48 -7.71
N VAL A 86 28.92 -36.46 -8.98
CA VAL A 86 28.08 -35.38 -9.53
C VAL A 86 26.76 -35.27 -8.77
N ALA A 87 26.06 -36.40 -8.54
CA ALA A 87 24.82 -36.41 -7.76
C ALA A 87 25.02 -35.89 -6.33
N LEU A 88 26.14 -36.25 -5.70
CA LEU A 88 26.51 -35.75 -4.36
C LEU A 88 26.75 -34.24 -4.36
N VAL A 89 27.52 -33.71 -5.32
CA VAL A 89 27.78 -32.26 -5.43
C VAL A 89 26.50 -31.47 -5.65
N VAL A 90 25.61 -31.94 -6.53
CA VAL A 90 24.29 -31.33 -6.75
C VAL A 90 23.46 -31.36 -5.46
N THR A 91 23.48 -32.47 -4.73
CA THR A 91 22.77 -32.59 -3.45
C THR A 91 23.28 -31.59 -2.41
N ILE A 92 24.60 -31.45 -2.27
CA ILE A 92 25.22 -30.48 -1.35
C ILE A 92 24.86 -29.05 -1.76
N ALA A 93 24.90 -28.72 -3.06
CA ALA A 93 24.53 -27.40 -3.56
C ALA A 93 23.06 -27.06 -3.25
N VAL A 94 22.14 -28.00 -3.48
CA VAL A 94 20.71 -27.86 -3.14
C VAL A 94 20.51 -27.70 -1.63
N ALA A 95 21.19 -28.51 -0.81
CA ALA A 95 21.12 -28.38 0.65
C ALA A 95 21.62 -27.01 1.13
N GLY A 96 22.74 -26.52 0.57
CA GLY A 96 23.26 -25.18 0.84
C GLY A 96 22.26 -24.08 0.49
N LEU A 97 21.60 -24.17 -0.68
CA LEU A 97 20.55 -23.23 -1.08
C LEU A 97 19.35 -23.25 -0.12
N VAL A 98 18.87 -24.43 0.29
CA VAL A 98 17.76 -24.56 1.23
C VAL A 98 18.10 -23.92 2.58
N VAL A 99 19.30 -24.20 3.12
CA VAL A 99 19.78 -23.59 4.37
C VAL A 99 19.85 -22.06 4.23
N TRP A 100 20.35 -21.56 3.11
CA TRP A 100 20.41 -20.12 2.83
C TRP A 100 19.01 -19.49 2.78
N VAL A 101 18.06 -20.07 2.04
CA VAL A 101 16.66 -19.58 1.95
C VAL A 101 15.99 -19.57 3.33
N VAL A 102 16.14 -20.63 4.12
CA VAL A 102 15.56 -20.69 5.47
C VAL A 102 16.17 -19.62 6.38
N ARG A 103 17.50 -19.42 6.33
CA ARG A 103 18.18 -18.37 7.10
C ARG A 103 17.70 -16.98 6.68
N TYR A 104 17.61 -16.73 5.37
CA TYR A 104 17.10 -15.48 4.82
C TYR A 104 15.68 -15.19 5.30
N ALA A 105 14.77 -16.15 5.19
CA ALA A 105 13.39 -15.92 5.55
C ALA A 105 13.15 -15.81 7.08
N LYS A 106 13.94 -16.52 7.91
CA LYS A 106 13.98 -16.26 9.36
C LYS A 106 14.41 -14.83 9.68
N ARG A 107 15.42 -14.32 8.96
CA ARG A 107 15.92 -12.96 9.11
C ARG A 107 14.87 -11.92 8.67
N SER A 108 14.20 -12.13 7.54
CA SER A 108 13.10 -11.26 7.09
C SER A 108 11.94 -11.22 8.09
N ARG A 109 11.60 -12.34 8.74
CA ARG A 109 10.61 -12.34 9.83
C ARG A 109 11.06 -11.53 11.04
N ALA A 110 12.32 -11.65 11.44
CA ALA A 110 12.86 -10.89 12.55
C ALA A 110 12.75 -9.37 12.29
N VAL A 111 13.11 -8.92 11.08
CA VAL A 111 12.89 -7.54 10.63
C VAL A 111 11.41 -7.15 10.70
N ALA A 112 10.51 -7.97 10.15
CA ALA A 112 9.09 -7.68 10.13
C ALA A 112 8.49 -7.57 11.56
N ASN A 113 8.93 -8.44 12.47
CA ASN A 113 8.50 -8.42 13.87
C ASN A 113 8.99 -7.17 14.61
N LEU A 114 10.22 -6.72 14.33
CA LEU A 114 10.74 -5.46 14.89
C LEU A 114 9.90 -4.26 14.44
N VAL A 115 9.60 -4.16 13.14
CA VAL A 115 8.77 -3.07 12.59
C VAL A 115 7.36 -3.10 13.16
N ARG A 116 6.78 -4.29 13.34
CA ARG A 116 5.42 -4.46 13.85
C ARG A 116 5.26 -4.01 15.30
N GLY A 117 6.30 -4.13 16.13
CA GLY A 117 6.27 -3.70 17.54
C GLY A 117 6.59 -2.22 17.75
N ALA A 118 6.99 -1.50 16.69
CA ALA A 118 7.52 -0.14 16.76
C ALA A 118 6.42 0.94 16.74
N ASP A 119 5.44 0.83 17.63
CA ASP A 119 4.23 1.68 17.64
C ASP A 119 4.42 3.04 18.33
N THR A 120 5.37 3.15 19.26
CA THR A 120 5.67 4.40 19.98
C THR A 120 6.96 5.04 19.45
N PRO A 121 7.16 6.36 19.64
CA PRO A 121 8.42 7.00 19.29
C PRO A 121 9.65 6.30 19.90
N GLU A 122 9.53 5.80 21.13
CA GLU A 122 10.58 5.06 21.83
C GLU A 122 10.81 3.68 21.19
N ALA A 123 9.74 2.93 20.92
CA ALA A 123 9.82 1.62 20.29
C ALA A 123 10.36 1.70 18.85
N ARG A 124 10.08 2.79 18.12
CA ARG A 124 10.69 3.05 16.80
C ARG A 124 12.18 3.26 16.89
N LYS A 125 12.66 4.04 17.86
CA LYS A 125 14.11 4.26 18.05
C LYS A 125 14.81 2.95 18.40
N GLU A 126 14.25 2.17 19.32
CA GLU A 126 14.80 0.86 19.69
C GLU A 126 14.79 -0.11 18.49
N ALA A 127 13.72 -0.15 17.70
CA ALA A 127 13.65 -0.97 16.50
C ALA A 127 14.68 -0.54 15.46
N ILE A 128 14.91 0.76 15.25
CA ILE A 128 15.95 1.27 14.35
C ILE A 128 17.34 0.83 14.84
N GLU A 129 17.62 0.95 16.15
CA GLU A 129 18.90 0.53 16.74
C GLU A 129 19.15 -0.98 16.60
N LYS A 130 18.12 -1.81 16.82
CA LYS A 130 18.20 -3.26 16.56
C LYS A 130 18.40 -3.58 15.09
N LEU A 131 17.73 -2.85 14.20
CA LEU A 131 17.92 -3.01 12.75
C LEU A 131 19.34 -2.60 12.30
N GLU A 132 19.98 -1.64 12.99
CA GLU A 132 21.36 -1.23 12.70
C GLU A 132 22.43 -2.17 13.27
N SER A 133 22.18 -2.76 14.43
CA SER A 133 23.14 -3.60 15.15
C SER A 133 23.07 -5.08 14.77
N GLU A 134 21.86 -5.63 14.62
CA GLU A 134 21.65 -7.07 14.35
C GLU A 134 21.65 -7.41 12.85
N PHE A 135 21.43 -6.41 12.00
CA PHE A 135 21.36 -6.59 10.55
C PHE A 135 22.50 -5.82 9.87
N GLY A 136 22.99 -6.36 8.75
CA GLY A 136 24.10 -5.75 8.02
C GLY A 136 23.62 -4.49 7.33
N LYS A 137 24.49 -3.48 7.22
CA LYS A 137 24.18 -2.21 6.53
C LYS A 137 23.79 -2.40 5.06
N ASP A 138 24.24 -3.50 4.45
CA ASP A 138 23.92 -3.85 3.06
C ASP A 138 22.70 -4.79 2.94
N ASP A 139 21.98 -5.11 4.03
CA ASP A 139 20.75 -5.93 3.99
C ASP A 139 19.55 -5.09 3.54
N PRO A 140 19.04 -5.25 2.31
CA PRO A 140 17.99 -4.38 1.79
C PRO A 140 16.71 -4.45 2.62
N ALA A 141 16.39 -5.61 3.21
CA ALA A 141 15.18 -5.75 4.03
C ALA A 141 15.26 -4.90 5.30
N ALA A 142 16.43 -4.88 5.96
CA ALA A 142 16.66 -4.06 7.14
C ALA A 142 16.66 -2.56 6.78
N VAL A 143 17.24 -2.19 5.64
CA VAL A 143 17.24 -0.81 5.15
C VAL A 143 15.82 -0.32 4.85
N PHE A 144 15.00 -1.12 4.16
CA PHE A 144 13.60 -0.80 3.91
C PHE A 144 12.79 -0.64 5.20
N ALA A 145 12.95 -1.56 6.14
CA ALA A 145 12.31 -1.49 7.44
C ALA A 145 12.68 -0.21 8.20
N ARG A 146 13.96 0.12 8.25
CA ARG A 146 14.44 1.37 8.88
C ARG A 146 13.86 2.60 8.21
N ALA A 147 13.90 2.67 6.89
CA ALA A 147 13.33 3.77 6.14
C ALA A 147 11.83 3.93 6.41
N GLN A 148 11.08 2.83 6.53
CA GLN A 148 9.65 2.87 6.87
C GLN A 148 9.39 3.46 8.26
N LEU A 149 10.24 3.13 9.25
CA LEU A 149 10.15 3.70 10.60
C LEU A 149 10.53 5.18 10.61
N GLU A 150 11.62 5.53 9.94
CA GLU A 150 12.11 6.91 9.84
C GLU A 150 11.14 7.83 9.07
N LEU A 151 10.40 7.30 8.10
CA LEU A 151 9.46 8.06 7.28
C LEU A 151 8.37 8.75 8.10
N GLN A 152 8.00 8.19 9.24
CA GLN A 152 7.00 8.78 10.14
C GLN A 152 7.52 10.04 10.85
N GLU A 153 8.84 10.17 11.01
CA GLU A 153 9.48 11.24 11.78
C GLU A 153 10.14 12.25 10.85
N ASP A 154 10.97 11.77 9.93
CA ASP A 154 11.69 12.59 8.95
C ASP A 154 11.76 11.86 7.59
N PRO A 155 10.94 12.29 6.61
CA PRO A 155 10.99 11.75 5.26
C PRO A 155 12.36 11.87 4.59
N LYS A 156 13.15 12.90 4.90
CA LYS A 156 14.49 13.06 4.30
C LYS A 156 15.49 12.08 4.87
N LYS A 157 15.39 11.78 6.18
CA LYS A 157 16.20 10.72 6.80
C LYS A 157 15.89 9.36 6.19
N ALA A 158 14.61 9.04 6.05
CA ALA A 158 14.18 7.81 5.37
C ALA A 158 14.71 7.71 3.93
N LEU A 159 14.70 8.83 3.18
CA LEU A 159 15.27 8.88 1.84
C LEU A 159 16.78 8.58 1.84
N ALA A 160 17.55 9.21 2.75
CA ALA A 160 18.97 8.95 2.89
C ALA A 160 19.26 7.48 3.25
N THR A 161 18.43 6.88 4.09
CA THR A 161 18.51 5.44 4.42
C THR A 161 18.27 4.58 3.18
N LEU A 162 17.24 4.85 2.38
CA LEU A 162 17.01 4.12 1.11
C LEU A 162 18.14 4.34 0.08
N GLU A 163 18.80 5.49 0.11
CA GLU A 163 19.94 5.81 -0.76
C GLU A 163 21.20 5.01 -0.43
N SER A 164 21.29 4.43 0.78
CA SER A 164 22.36 3.50 1.12
C SER A 164 22.30 2.18 0.33
N ILE A 165 21.14 1.85 -0.26
CA ILE A 165 20.99 0.66 -1.11
C ILE A 165 21.74 0.88 -2.43
N LYS A 166 22.80 0.09 -2.64
CA LYS A 166 23.52 0.02 -3.91
C LYS A 166 22.68 -0.73 -4.94
N LEU A 167 21.95 0.04 -5.77
CA LEU A 167 20.97 -0.48 -6.73
C LEU A 167 21.55 -1.45 -7.77
N ASP A 168 22.85 -1.37 -8.04
CA ASP A 168 23.61 -2.25 -8.93
C ASP A 168 24.00 -3.59 -8.29
N ARG A 169 23.95 -3.68 -6.95
CA ARG A 169 24.34 -4.87 -6.18
C ARG A 169 23.17 -5.70 -5.69
N VAL A 170 21.95 -5.18 -5.78
CA VAL A 170 20.73 -5.89 -5.40
C VAL A 170 20.05 -6.48 -6.64
N MET A 171 19.17 -7.45 -6.44
CA MET A 171 18.38 -8.00 -7.53
C MET A 171 17.54 -6.90 -8.21
N PRO A 172 17.34 -6.93 -9.54
CA PRO A 172 16.60 -5.89 -10.25
C PRO A 172 15.21 -5.55 -9.68
N PRO A 173 14.35 -6.50 -9.27
CA PRO A 173 13.08 -6.17 -8.62
C PRO A 173 13.23 -5.41 -7.29
N VAL A 174 14.29 -5.70 -6.53
CA VAL A 174 14.60 -5.02 -5.26
C VAL A 174 15.07 -3.59 -5.54
N ALA A 175 15.88 -3.40 -6.59
CA ALA A 175 16.29 -2.07 -7.04
C ALA A 175 15.08 -1.22 -7.49
N ASP A 176 14.11 -1.84 -8.17
CA ASP A 176 12.89 -1.17 -8.63
C ASP A 176 11.97 -0.79 -7.46
N GLU A 177 11.87 -1.65 -6.45
CA GLU A 177 11.18 -1.32 -5.19
C GLU A 177 11.87 -0.15 -4.45
N ALA A 178 13.20 -0.15 -4.37
CA ALA A 178 13.95 0.95 -3.79
C ALA A 178 13.71 2.28 -4.53
N ARG A 179 13.72 2.25 -5.87
CA ARG A 179 13.36 3.42 -6.70
C ARG A 179 11.94 3.88 -6.42
N ALA A 180 10.98 2.97 -6.35
CA ALA A 180 9.57 3.30 -6.09
C ALA A 180 9.39 3.95 -4.72
N GLN A 181 9.99 3.39 -3.66
CA GLN A 181 9.88 3.96 -2.32
C GLN A 181 10.57 5.33 -2.22
N ARG A 182 11.77 5.49 -2.80
CA ARG A 182 12.44 6.81 -2.89
C ARG A 182 11.58 7.82 -3.65
N ALA A 183 11.00 7.42 -4.78
CA ALA A 183 10.09 8.28 -5.55
C ALA A 183 8.86 8.68 -4.75
N MET A 184 8.27 7.76 -3.98
CA MET A 184 7.14 8.06 -3.10
C MET A 184 7.49 9.13 -2.07
N ILE A 185 8.68 9.07 -1.47
CA ILE A 185 9.15 10.10 -0.54
C ILE A 185 9.31 11.46 -1.25
N HIS A 186 9.95 11.49 -2.42
CA HIS A 186 10.05 12.71 -3.23
C HIS A 186 8.66 13.29 -3.57
N LEU A 187 7.68 12.44 -3.89
CA LEU A 187 6.30 12.87 -4.14
C LEU A 187 5.64 13.52 -2.92
N VAL A 188 5.89 13.00 -1.71
CA VAL A 188 5.44 13.58 -0.44
C VAL A 188 6.07 14.95 -0.22
N LEU A 189 7.37 15.09 -0.53
CA LEU A 189 8.10 16.36 -0.44
C LEU A 189 7.71 17.37 -1.55
N GLY A 190 7.07 16.91 -2.61
CA GLY A 190 6.71 17.72 -3.78
C GLY A 190 7.85 17.88 -4.80
N GLU A 191 8.83 16.97 -4.76
CA GLU A 191 10.00 16.92 -5.63
C GLU A 191 9.71 16.03 -6.85
N THR A 192 8.81 16.50 -7.72
CA THR A 192 8.21 15.71 -8.81
C THR A 192 9.23 15.23 -9.85
N GLU A 193 10.21 16.06 -10.21
CA GLU A 193 11.24 15.69 -11.18
C GLU A 193 12.19 14.61 -10.64
N ALA A 194 12.55 14.68 -9.36
CA ALA A 194 13.37 13.65 -8.71
C ALA A 194 12.61 12.31 -8.65
N ALA A 195 11.33 12.35 -8.29
CA ALA A 195 10.46 11.17 -8.32
C ALA A 195 10.37 10.57 -9.74
N LYS A 196 10.15 11.41 -10.76
CA LYS A 196 10.08 11.01 -12.17
C LYS A 196 11.38 10.31 -12.64
N GLY A 197 12.54 10.92 -12.37
CA GLY A 197 13.83 10.36 -12.76
C GLY A 197 14.15 8.99 -12.14
N LEU A 198 13.55 8.68 -10.98
CA LEU A 198 13.63 7.35 -10.37
C LEU A 198 12.68 6.36 -11.05
N VAL A 199 11.42 6.73 -11.26
CA VAL A 199 10.41 5.82 -11.80
C VAL A 199 10.59 5.51 -13.28
N ASP A 200 11.24 6.39 -14.05
CA ASP A 200 11.54 6.15 -15.47
C ASP A 200 12.47 4.95 -15.69
N LYS A 201 13.16 4.48 -14.65
CA LYS A 201 14.06 3.32 -14.69
C LYS A 201 13.42 2.03 -14.17
N ILE A 202 12.17 2.09 -13.71
CA ILE A 202 11.45 0.93 -13.16
C ILE A 202 10.89 0.09 -14.30
N ASP A 203 11.08 -1.23 -14.19
CA ASP A 203 10.51 -2.20 -15.11
C ASP A 203 9.45 -3.03 -14.39
N LEU A 204 8.18 -2.67 -14.62
CA LEU A 204 7.02 -3.32 -14.00
C LEU A 204 6.90 -4.81 -14.37
N SER A 205 7.51 -5.28 -15.46
CA SER A 205 7.45 -6.68 -15.88
C SER A 205 8.21 -7.62 -14.94
N ARG A 206 9.15 -7.08 -14.16
CA ARG A 206 9.95 -7.83 -13.18
C ARG A 206 9.16 -8.20 -11.92
N HIS A 207 8.01 -7.57 -11.70
CA HIS A 207 7.17 -7.78 -10.53
C HIS A 207 6.05 -8.75 -10.87
N LYS A 208 6.19 -10.00 -10.43
CA LYS A 208 5.22 -11.07 -10.72
C LYS A 208 3.95 -10.96 -9.88
N ASP A 209 4.10 -10.61 -8.60
CA ASP A 209 2.98 -10.40 -7.70
C ASP A 209 2.15 -9.19 -8.15
N ALA A 210 0.85 -9.42 -8.36
CA ALA A 210 -0.05 -8.42 -8.94
C ALA A 210 -0.20 -7.20 -8.02
N LYS A 211 -0.30 -7.40 -6.70
CA LYS A 211 -0.47 -6.32 -5.73
C LYS A 211 0.81 -5.46 -5.60
N SER A 212 1.97 -6.09 -5.55
CA SER A 212 3.27 -5.41 -5.57
C SER A 212 3.44 -4.59 -6.85
N ARG A 213 3.17 -5.19 -8.01
CA ARG A 213 3.24 -4.50 -9.32
C ARG A 213 2.27 -3.32 -9.38
N ALA A 214 1.03 -3.46 -8.89
CA ALA A 214 0.04 -2.40 -8.86
C ALA A 214 0.43 -1.26 -7.90
N THR A 215 1.03 -1.57 -6.75
CA THR A 215 1.58 -0.57 -5.83
C THR A 215 2.63 0.29 -6.52
N ILE A 216 3.59 -0.35 -7.20
CA ILE A 216 4.66 0.36 -7.91
C ILE A 216 4.08 1.15 -9.08
N ALA A 217 3.15 0.56 -9.85
CA ALA A 217 2.46 1.26 -10.93
C ALA A 217 1.69 2.50 -10.45
N ALA A 218 1.08 2.45 -9.26
CA ALA A 218 0.44 3.61 -8.65
C ALA A 218 1.46 4.76 -8.41
N ILE A 219 2.64 4.44 -7.87
CA ILE A 219 3.70 5.41 -7.62
C ILE A 219 4.27 5.97 -8.94
N VAL A 220 4.55 5.09 -9.91
CA VAL A 220 5.01 5.45 -11.26
C VAL A 220 3.99 6.39 -11.93
N GLY A 221 2.71 6.04 -11.90
CA GLY A 221 1.63 6.84 -12.46
C GLY A 221 1.48 8.20 -11.79
N GLU A 222 1.56 8.30 -10.46
CA GLU A 222 1.52 9.59 -9.76
C GLU A 222 2.74 10.46 -10.14
N ALA A 223 3.95 9.88 -10.19
CA ALA A 223 5.16 10.60 -10.58
C ALA A 223 5.12 11.10 -12.03
N TRP A 224 4.68 10.26 -12.98
CA TRP A 224 4.47 10.67 -14.36
C TRP A 224 3.41 11.77 -14.47
N ALA A 225 2.27 11.63 -13.79
CA ALA A 225 1.22 12.64 -13.82
C ALA A 225 1.72 14.01 -13.35
N ARG A 226 2.40 14.04 -12.19
CA ARG A 226 2.90 15.28 -11.59
C ARG A 226 4.17 15.82 -12.25
N GLY A 227 4.88 15.00 -13.02
CA GLY A 227 6.09 15.34 -13.78
C GLY A 227 5.85 15.55 -15.30
N GLY A 228 4.61 15.83 -15.70
CA GLY A 228 4.26 16.24 -17.07
C GLY A 228 3.97 15.13 -18.08
N GLN A 229 3.94 13.86 -17.66
CA GLN A 229 3.61 12.70 -18.51
C GLN A 229 2.22 12.11 -18.16
N ALA A 230 1.22 12.99 -17.95
CA ALA A 230 -0.09 12.58 -17.45
C ALA A 230 -0.86 11.62 -18.37
N LYS A 231 -0.72 11.72 -19.70
CA LYS A 231 -1.34 10.76 -20.63
C LYS A 231 -0.81 9.33 -20.42
N LYS A 232 0.52 9.20 -20.35
CA LYS A 232 1.20 7.93 -20.05
C LYS A 232 0.78 7.37 -18.68
N ALA A 233 0.61 8.24 -17.69
CA ALA A 233 0.08 7.84 -16.38
C ALA A 233 -1.35 7.29 -16.46
N VAL A 234 -2.25 7.93 -17.22
CA VAL A 234 -3.61 7.43 -17.44
C VAL A 234 -3.58 6.07 -18.13
N GLU A 235 -2.80 5.92 -19.20
CA GLU A 235 -2.65 4.65 -19.93
C GLU A 235 -2.22 3.51 -19.02
N LEU A 236 -1.24 3.74 -18.14
CA LEU A 236 -0.80 2.74 -17.16
C LEU A 236 -1.87 2.46 -16.10
N LEU A 237 -2.44 3.50 -15.50
CA LEU A 237 -3.33 3.34 -14.34
C LEU A 237 -4.71 2.79 -14.72
N ASP A 238 -5.17 3.01 -15.96
CA ASP A 238 -6.45 2.48 -16.45
C ASP A 238 -6.42 0.96 -16.64
N THR A 239 -5.24 0.33 -16.73
CA THR A 239 -5.12 -1.15 -16.81
C THR A 239 -5.37 -1.86 -15.47
N LEU A 240 -5.46 -1.13 -14.36
CA LEU A 240 -5.59 -1.68 -13.00
C LEU A 240 -6.94 -1.34 -12.41
N ASP A 241 -7.89 -2.27 -12.31
CA ASP A 241 -9.20 -1.99 -11.71
C ASP A 241 -9.09 -1.83 -10.17
N PRO A 242 -9.29 -0.63 -9.59
CA PRO A 242 -9.19 -0.43 -8.14
C PRO A 242 -10.28 -1.16 -7.33
N ASN A 243 -11.27 -1.76 -7.98
CA ASN A 243 -12.30 -2.57 -7.33
C ASN A 243 -11.97 -4.07 -7.32
N ASP A 244 -10.91 -4.50 -8.00
CA ASP A 244 -10.40 -5.86 -7.90
C ASP A 244 -10.03 -6.18 -6.44
N ALA A 245 -10.51 -7.32 -5.93
CA ALA A 245 -10.27 -7.76 -4.57
C ALA A 245 -8.76 -7.86 -4.24
N THR A 246 -7.93 -8.17 -5.24
CA THR A 246 -6.46 -8.21 -5.13
C THR A 246 -5.88 -6.87 -4.68
N PHE A 247 -6.54 -5.77 -5.02
CA PHE A 247 -6.08 -4.41 -4.75
C PHE A 247 -6.83 -3.72 -3.61
N ALA A 248 -7.69 -4.42 -2.88
CA ALA A 248 -8.53 -3.84 -1.83
C ALA A 248 -7.74 -2.97 -0.82
N ASP A 249 -6.53 -3.39 -0.44
CA ASP A 249 -5.68 -2.65 0.51
C ASP A 249 -4.98 -1.43 -0.10
N ILE A 250 -4.73 -1.44 -1.40
CA ILE A 250 -4.03 -0.36 -2.11
C ILE A 250 -4.99 0.50 -2.93
N LYS A 251 -6.30 0.23 -2.86
CA LYS A 251 -7.34 0.98 -3.55
C LYS A 251 -7.25 2.49 -3.31
N PRO A 252 -7.06 2.99 -2.07
CA PRO A 252 -6.89 4.43 -1.86
C PRO A 252 -5.68 5.01 -2.60
N GLN A 253 -4.58 4.27 -2.69
CA GLN A 253 -3.38 4.69 -3.40
C GLN A 253 -3.59 4.71 -4.92
N LEU A 254 -4.22 3.67 -5.49
CA LEU A 254 -4.56 3.63 -6.92
C LEU A 254 -5.49 4.77 -7.32
N LEU A 255 -6.54 5.00 -6.52
CA LEU A 255 -7.46 6.12 -6.74
C LEU A 255 -6.75 7.47 -6.61
N ARG A 256 -5.84 7.62 -5.64
CA ARG A 256 -5.04 8.83 -5.50
C ARG A 256 -4.21 9.11 -6.76
N SER A 257 -3.46 8.12 -7.25
CA SER A 257 -2.65 8.27 -8.46
C SER A 257 -3.50 8.62 -9.67
N ARG A 258 -4.68 7.98 -9.83
CA ARG A 258 -5.63 8.29 -10.90
C ARG A 258 -6.19 9.71 -10.81
N ALA A 259 -6.46 10.21 -9.60
CA ALA A 259 -6.93 11.59 -9.42
C ALA A 259 -5.90 12.60 -9.93
N PHE A 260 -4.61 12.40 -9.63
CA PHE A 260 -3.54 13.22 -10.21
C PHE A 260 -3.47 13.08 -11.73
N ALA A 261 -3.50 11.86 -12.26
CA ALA A 261 -3.43 11.62 -13.70
C ALA A 261 -4.57 12.31 -14.45
N TYR A 262 -5.82 12.12 -14.03
CA TYR A 262 -6.98 12.75 -14.67
C TYR A 262 -7.02 14.27 -14.50
N ALA A 263 -6.54 14.80 -13.37
CA ALA A 263 -6.44 16.24 -13.18
C ALA A 263 -5.48 16.86 -14.20
N TRP A 264 -4.29 16.27 -14.37
CA TRP A 264 -3.27 16.77 -15.29
C TRP A 264 -3.56 16.47 -16.77
N THR A 265 -4.50 15.57 -17.09
CA THR A 265 -5.07 15.44 -18.45
C THR A 265 -6.32 16.27 -18.68
N ASN A 266 -6.75 17.07 -17.70
CA ASN A 266 -7.99 17.86 -17.73
C ASN A 266 -9.29 17.02 -17.85
N ASP A 267 -9.27 15.73 -17.52
CA ASP A 267 -10.48 14.91 -17.42
C ASP A 267 -11.17 15.14 -16.07
N THR A 268 -11.81 16.30 -15.96
CA THR A 268 -12.48 16.73 -14.73
C THR A 268 -13.62 15.79 -14.32
N LYS A 269 -14.28 15.13 -15.27
CA LYS A 269 -15.38 14.19 -14.99
C LYS A 269 -14.86 12.96 -14.26
N ARG A 270 -13.83 12.30 -14.81
CA ARG A 270 -13.21 11.14 -14.16
C ARG A 270 -12.51 11.54 -12.86
N MET A 271 -11.80 12.67 -12.82
CA MET A 271 -11.21 13.19 -11.60
C MET A 271 -12.24 13.32 -10.47
N LYS A 272 -13.39 13.96 -10.71
CA LYS A 272 -14.47 14.11 -9.71
C LYS A 272 -15.05 12.77 -9.27
N GLN A 273 -15.22 11.83 -10.19
CA GLN A 273 -15.68 10.49 -9.87
C GLN A 273 -14.70 9.77 -8.91
N ILE A 274 -13.40 9.85 -9.19
CA ILE A 274 -12.35 9.27 -8.34
C ILE A 274 -12.33 9.92 -6.95
N LEU A 275 -12.48 11.25 -6.86
CA LEU A 275 -12.56 11.95 -5.56
C LEU A 275 -13.77 11.50 -4.74
N ARG A 276 -14.94 11.29 -5.37
CA ARG A 276 -16.12 10.75 -4.68
C ARG A 276 -15.86 9.34 -4.17
N GLN A 277 -15.21 8.49 -4.95
CA GLN A 277 -14.83 7.14 -4.52
C GLN A 277 -13.87 7.19 -3.32
N LEU A 278 -12.84 8.04 -3.36
CA LEU A 278 -11.94 8.24 -2.22
C LEU A 278 -12.69 8.72 -0.98
N SER A 279 -13.54 9.73 -1.13
CA SER A 279 -14.34 10.26 -0.05
C SER A 279 -15.29 9.24 0.56
N ALA A 280 -15.82 8.31 -0.24
CA ALA A 280 -16.69 7.25 0.22
C ALA A 280 -15.93 6.18 1.03
N ILE A 281 -14.64 5.95 0.75
CA ILE A 281 -13.79 5.08 1.57
C ILE A 281 -13.44 5.79 2.88
N ASN A 282 -12.86 6.98 2.78
CA ASN A 282 -12.58 7.85 3.91
C ASN A 282 -12.35 9.30 3.41
N PRO A 283 -13.12 10.29 3.89
CA PRO A 283 -12.93 11.69 3.51
C PRO A 283 -11.52 12.23 3.78
N GLN A 284 -10.77 11.65 4.73
CA GLN A 284 -9.41 12.07 5.06
C GLN A 284 -8.42 11.80 3.93
N TYR A 285 -8.71 10.85 3.04
CA TYR A 285 -7.88 10.65 1.85
C TYR A 285 -7.88 11.86 0.92
N LEU A 286 -8.91 12.71 0.96
CA LEU A 286 -8.93 13.96 0.19
C LEU A 286 -7.89 14.98 0.67
N ALA A 287 -7.45 14.91 1.94
CA ALA A 287 -6.42 15.79 2.47
C ALA A 287 -5.08 15.67 1.72
N SER A 288 -4.85 14.53 1.06
CA SER A 288 -3.66 14.32 0.22
C SER A 288 -3.56 15.23 -1.01
N PHE A 289 -4.64 15.91 -1.38
CA PHE A 289 -4.68 16.85 -2.50
C PHE A 289 -4.75 18.31 -2.04
N ILE A 290 -4.76 18.57 -0.74
CA ILE A 290 -4.96 19.91 -0.20
C ILE A 290 -3.63 20.40 0.35
N THR A 291 -3.18 21.55 -0.14
CA THR A 291 -1.87 22.05 0.21
C THR A 291 -1.86 22.63 1.61
N LYS A 292 -0.67 22.68 2.22
CA LYS A 292 -0.46 23.32 3.52
C LYS A 292 -0.88 24.80 3.58
N LYS A 293 -1.11 25.44 2.42
CA LYS A 293 -1.64 26.81 2.33
C LYS A 293 -3.11 26.89 2.76
N LYS A 294 -3.88 25.82 2.53
CA LYS A 294 -5.32 25.79 2.84
C LYS A 294 -5.63 25.11 4.17
N ILE A 295 -4.89 24.06 4.54
CA ILE A 295 -5.09 23.34 5.80
C ILE A 295 -3.76 23.05 6.51
N PRO A 296 -3.67 23.22 7.84
CA PRO A 296 -2.54 22.72 8.61
C PRO A 296 -2.38 21.21 8.41
N GLY A 297 -1.15 20.75 8.15
CA GLY A 297 -0.88 19.33 7.84
C GLY A 297 -1.20 18.90 6.41
N GLY A 298 -1.55 19.83 5.52
CA GLY A 298 -1.69 19.57 4.09
C GLY A 298 -0.36 19.26 3.39
N VAL A 299 -0.42 18.89 2.12
CA VAL A 299 0.75 18.49 1.33
C VAL A 299 1.57 19.68 0.81
N SER A 300 2.77 19.40 0.30
CA SER A 300 3.56 20.38 -0.43
C SER A 300 2.77 20.92 -1.63
N PRO A 301 2.77 22.26 -1.88
CA PRO A 301 2.03 22.83 -3.00
C PRO A 301 2.59 22.44 -4.37
N LYS A 302 3.85 21.98 -4.43
CA LYS A 302 4.48 21.60 -5.68
C LYS A 302 3.90 20.28 -6.22
N GLY A 303 3.45 20.31 -7.47
CA GLY A 303 2.88 19.16 -8.16
C GLY A 303 1.43 18.84 -7.83
N VAL A 304 0.73 19.67 -7.04
CA VAL A 304 -0.72 19.55 -6.84
C VAL A 304 -1.45 20.38 -7.87
N HIS A 305 -2.35 19.75 -8.63
CA HIS A 305 -3.11 20.45 -9.66
C HIS A 305 -4.16 21.39 -9.01
N PRO A 306 -4.26 22.68 -9.42
CA PRO A 306 -5.16 23.64 -8.77
C PRO A 306 -6.64 23.22 -8.77
N LEU A 307 -7.13 22.63 -9.86
CA LEU A 307 -8.52 22.13 -9.93
C LEU A 307 -8.75 20.93 -9.00
N LEU A 308 -7.75 20.06 -8.84
CA LEU A 308 -7.81 18.91 -7.96
C LEU A 308 -7.88 19.35 -6.51
N GLU A 309 -7.02 20.29 -6.11
CA GLU A 309 -7.04 20.89 -4.78
C GLU A 309 -8.38 21.57 -4.49
N LYS A 310 -8.92 22.35 -5.42
CA LYS A 310 -10.20 23.06 -5.25
C LYS A 310 -11.33 22.06 -4.99
N GLU A 311 -11.48 21.06 -5.84
CA GLU A 311 -12.56 20.08 -5.72
C GLU A 311 -12.43 19.22 -4.46
N ALA A 312 -11.21 18.76 -4.14
CA ALA A 312 -10.96 18.00 -2.91
C ALA A 312 -11.27 18.83 -1.65
N PHE A 313 -10.88 20.11 -1.64
CA PHE A 313 -11.17 21.03 -0.55
C PHE A 313 -12.67 21.30 -0.38
N GLU A 314 -13.41 21.47 -1.46
CA GLU A 314 -14.88 21.63 -1.41
C GLU A 314 -15.57 20.37 -0.88
N MET A 315 -15.14 19.19 -1.31
CA MET A 315 -15.70 17.91 -0.84
C MET A 315 -15.41 17.68 0.65
N ILE A 316 -14.18 17.86 1.10
CA ILE A 316 -13.82 17.64 2.51
C ILE A 316 -14.46 18.68 3.45
N SER A 317 -14.68 19.91 2.98
CA SER A 317 -15.36 20.96 3.76
C SER A 317 -16.83 20.60 4.00
N LYS A 318 -17.46 19.92 3.04
CA LYS A 318 -18.85 19.42 3.16
C LYS A 318 -18.96 18.22 4.09
N SER A 319 -17.88 17.45 4.30
CA SER A 319 -17.89 16.31 5.22
C SER A 319 -17.80 16.67 6.70
N GLY A 320 -17.62 17.96 7.04
CA GLY A 320 -17.55 18.44 8.42
C GLY A 320 -16.22 18.17 9.14
N MET A 321 -15.22 17.64 8.44
CA MET A 321 -13.90 17.36 9.05
C MET A 321 -13.01 18.59 9.20
N ILE A 322 -13.23 19.63 8.40
CA ILE A 322 -12.54 20.91 8.58
C ILE A 322 -13.38 21.74 9.57
N PRO A 323 -12.83 22.14 10.74
CA PRO A 323 -13.52 23.05 11.63
C PRO A 323 -13.78 24.36 10.88
N ARG A 324 -15.06 24.72 10.73
CA ARG A 324 -15.43 26.00 10.12
C ARG A 324 -14.83 27.10 10.98
N LYS A 325 -14.04 28.00 10.39
CA LYS A 325 -13.67 29.24 11.07
C LYS A 325 -14.97 29.98 11.36
N MET A 326 -15.37 30.05 12.63
CA MET A 326 -16.40 30.99 13.06
C MET A 326 -15.79 32.38 12.93
N GLU A 327 -16.08 33.06 11.83
CA GLU A 327 -15.85 34.49 11.74
C GLU A 327 -16.82 35.17 12.69
N TYR A 328 -16.33 35.59 13.85
CA TYR A 328 -17.05 36.51 14.71
C TYR A 328 -17.23 37.81 13.94
N ARG A 329 -18.39 37.97 13.32
CA ARG A 329 -18.82 39.24 12.75
C ARG A 329 -18.96 40.20 13.93
N ARG A 330 -18.00 41.09 14.13
CA ARG A 330 -18.14 42.22 15.06
C ARG A 330 -19.31 43.06 14.53
N SER A 331 -20.43 42.99 15.22
CA SER A 331 -21.58 43.89 15.07
C SER A 331 -21.22 45.29 15.53
#